data_AF-A0A838WCZ9-F1
#
_entry.id   AF-A0A838WCZ9-F1
#
_cell.length_a   1.000
_cell.length_b   1.000
_cell.length_c   1.000
_cell.angle_alpha   90.00
_cell.angle_beta   90.00
_cell.angle_gamma   90.00
#
_symmetry.space_group_name_H-M   'P 1'
#
loop_
_entity.id
_entity.type
_entity.pdbx_description
1 polymer ?
#
loop_
_entity_poly.entity_id
_entity_poly.type
_entity_poly.pdbx_seq_one_letter_code
_entity_poly.pdbx_strand_id
1 'polypeptide(L)'
;MNHSLDLPTRSKSRSSGSVECLGQSFPTDEARREHFIGRLRAGIEELHAKLDVPFTTVEDAIARMGSVEGWPMGDAEQNRTLAGRMRSADRGKGLLQRWKDEVGFPHGEIEDILRLSDPPYYTACPNPFLGEFIEAYGRLYGPSEPYHREPFAADVSEGKNDPIYNAHSYHTKVPHKAIMRYILHYTEPGDIVFDGFCGTGMTGVAAQMCGDRKTVESLGYRVEADGTILQQEPGENGKPVWKPFSKLGARRAVLNDLSPAATFIAYNYNTPVDVAEFEREAKRILREVEAEYGWMYATLHKPTAEQLERAVRALENGVDPKQVTRDQSLPWGKINYTVWSDVFTCPECAGEVVFWDVAVDQQAAKVSDEFPCPHCQVMLSKRELERSWVTRLDTAINQTIRQGKQLPVQNTYSVGRTRFEKKPDAFDLALTDWLSTQYPDEWFPVDRMMKGGETRRNDPAGMTHVHHFFTQRDLAVLGAVWQKARMSPASRLIMLSVTSVHPEMPPFRCGCGYKGVRRSTRSAR
;
A
#
# COMPACT_ATOMS: atom_id res chain seq x y z
N MET A 1 7.05 -1.00 25.61
CA MET A 1 7.42 -2.42 25.47
C MET A 1 7.81 -2.63 24.01
N ASN A 2 9.00 -3.17 23.74
CA ASN A 2 9.43 -3.50 22.37
C ASN A 2 8.54 -4.65 21.86
N HIS A 3 7.42 -4.31 21.26
CA HIS A 3 6.65 -5.26 20.47
C HIS A 3 7.34 -5.37 19.12
N SER A 4 8.25 -6.34 19.03
CA SER A 4 8.72 -6.87 17.75
C SER A 4 7.50 -7.07 16.85
N LEU A 5 7.55 -6.50 15.65
CA LEU A 5 6.59 -6.79 14.59
C LEU A 5 6.78 -8.25 14.18
N ASP A 6 6.33 -9.23 14.96
CA ASP A 6 6.51 -10.67 14.68
C ASP A 6 5.52 -11.13 13.60
N LEU A 7 5.88 -10.97 12.31
CA LEU A 7 5.18 -11.59 11.19
C LEU A 7 5.28 -13.12 11.36
N PRO A 8 4.16 -13.86 11.41
CA PRO A 8 4.19 -15.30 11.58
C PRO A 8 4.99 -15.97 10.47
N THR A 9 5.61 -17.09 10.79
CA THR A 9 6.12 -18.05 9.80
C THR A 9 4.99 -18.40 8.84
N ARG A 10 5.17 -18.08 7.55
CA ARG A 10 4.16 -18.30 6.50
C ARG A 10 3.77 -19.79 6.46
N SER A 11 2.47 -20.06 6.50
CA SER A 11 1.96 -21.43 6.38
C SER A 11 2.33 -22.03 5.02
N LYS A 12 2.80 -23.29 5.05
CA LYS A 12 3.17 -24.10 3.88
C LYS A 12 2.03 -24.08 2.85
N SER A 13 2.22 -23.36 1.75
CA SER A 13 1.36 -23.54 0.59
C SER A 13 1.60 -24.96 0.06
N ARG A 14 0.60 -25.57 -0.58
CA ARG A 14 0.75 -26.87 -1.23
C ARG A 14 0.66 -26.65 -2.73
N SER A 15 1.69 -26.06 -3.33
CA SER A 15 1.84 -26.17 -4.78
C SER A 15 2.39 -27.57 -5.08
N SER A 16 1.50 -28.51 -5.40
CA SER A 16 1.90 -29.86 -5.82
C SER A 16 2.38 -29.80 -7.27
N GLY A 17 3.68 -29.61 -7.47
CA GLY A 17 4.31 -29.65 -8.79
C GLY A 17 5.80 -29.29 -8.70
N SER A 18 6.62 -29.95 -9.51
CA SER A 18 8.04 -29.61 -9.62
C SER A 18 8.20 -28.20 -10.21
N VAL A 19 9.10 -27.40 -9.64
CA VAL A 19 9.38 -26.03 -10.07
C VAL A 19 10.79 -25.95 -10.64
N GLU A 20 10.95 -25.28 -11.78
CA GLU A 20 12.26 -24.93 -12.32
C GLU A 20 12.64 -23.49 -11.96
N CYS A 21 13.84 -23.28 -11.44
CA CYS A 21 14.33 -21.96 -11.06
C CYS A 21 15.84 -21.88 -11.30
N LEU A 22 16.28 -20.90 -12.11
CA LEU A 22 17.70 -20.69 -12.45
C LEU A 22 18.40 -21.98 -12.93
N GLY A 23 17.72 -22.77 -13.78
CA GLY A 23 18.24 -24.02 -14.34
C GLY A 23 18.24 -25.22 -13.36
N GLN A 24 17.67 -25.08 -12.16
CA GLN A 24 17.54 -26.15 -11.17
C GLN A 24 16.09 -26.59 -11.02
N SER A 25 15.86 -27.89 -10.81
CA SER A 25 14.53 -28.44 -10.55
C SER A 25 14.33 -28.73 -9.06
N PHE A 26 13.19 -28.30 -8.53
CA PHE A 26 12.77 -28.50 -7.14
C PHE A 26 11.46 -29.28 -7.11
N PRO A 27 11.22 -30.12 -6.08
CA PRO A 27 9.99 -30.90 -5.99
C PRO A 27 8.74 -30.03 -5.70
N THR A 28 8.91 -28.88 -5.04
CA THR A 28 7.86 -27.89 -4.76
C THR A 28 8.46 -26.48 -4.71
N ASP A 29 7.62 -25.44 -4.75
CA ASP A 29 8.06 -24.06 -4.57
C ASP A 29 8.61 -23.81 -3.16
N GLU A 30 8.08 -24.50 -2.14
CA GLU A 30 8.61 -24.42 -0.77
C GLU A 30 10.06 -24.92 -0.70
N ALA A 31 10.38 -26.04 -1.37
CA ALA A 31 11.75 -26.56 -1.42
C ALA A 31 12.70 -25.61 -2.16
N ARG A 32 12.24 -25.01 -3.27
CA ARG A 32 12.97 -23.93 -3.95
C ARG A 32 13.24 -22.78 -3.00
N ARG A 33 12.22 -22.30 -2.30
CA ARG A 33 12.34 -21.16 -1.38
C ARG A 33 13.28 -21.45 -0.22
N GLU A 34 13.17 -22.63 0.41
CA GLU A 34 14.07 -23.05 1.50
C GLU A 34 15.53 -23.06 1.04
N HIS A 35 15.81 -23.58 -0.16
CA HIS A 35 17.15 -23.58 -0.75
C HIS A 35 17.70 -22.15 -0.90
N PHE A 36 16.96 -21.25 -1.55
CA PHE A 36 17.45 -19.88 -1.81
C PHE A 36 17.49 -19.00 -0.55
N ILE A 37 16.61 -19.23 0.43
CA ILE A 37 16.71 -18.59 1.75
C ILE A 37 17.98 -19.04 2.48
N GLY A 38 18.31 -20.32 2.43
CA GLY A 38 19.56 -20.84 2.99
C GLY A 38 20.80 -20.20 2.36
N ARG A 39 20.82 -20.06 1.03
CA ARG A 39 21.89 -19.37 0.31
C ARG A 39 22.00 -17.89 0.67
N LEU A 40 20.86 -17.19 0.73
CA LEU A 40 20.82 -15.77 1.12
C LEU A 40 21.35 -15.58 2.55
N ARG A 41 20.92 -16.42 3.50
CA ARG A 41 21.41 -16.41 4.87
C ARG A 41 22.92 -16.57 4.94
N ALA A 42 23.44 -17.62 4.29
CA ALA A 42 24.88 -17.91 4.30
C ALA A 42 25.70 -16.73 3.77
N GLY A 43 25.26 -16.10 2.68
CA GLY A 43 25.92 -14.91 2.13
C GLY A 43 25.92 -13.72 3.10
N ILE A 44 24.81 -13.46 3.79
CA ILE A 44 24.72 -12.36 4.77
C ILE A 44 25.58 -12.65 6.00
N GLU A 45 25.58 -13.88 6.51
CA GLU A 45 26.41 -14.30 7.64
C GLU A 45 27.91 -14.19 7.30
N GLU A 46 28.30 -14.55 6.07
CA GLU A 46 29.67 -14.36 5.60
C GLU A 46 30.07 -12.89 5.51
N LEU A 47 29.20 -12.02 4.97
CA LEU A 47 29.43 -10.57 4.94
C LEU A 47 29.70 -10.03 6.36
N HIS A 48 28.90 -10.46 7.34
CA HIS A 48 29.12 -10.09 8.73
C HIS A 48 30.47 -10.62 9.25
N ALA A 49 30.76 -11.90 9.05
CA ALA A 49 31.99 -12.52 9.53
C ALA A 49 33.27 -11.88 8.95
N LYS A 50 33.25 -11.45 7.67
CA LYS A 50 34.43 -10.94 6.97
C LYS A 50 34.57 -9.41 7.03
N LEU A 51 33.45 -8.68 7.09
CA LEU A 51 33.44 -7.22 6.97
C LEU A 51 33.09 -6.47 8.26
N ASP A 52 32.58 -7.13 9.31
CA ASP A 52 32.27 -6.47 10.60
C ASP A 52 33.53 -6.18 11.42
N VAL A 53 34.34 -5.26 10.89
CA VAL A 53 35.64 -4.85 11.41
C VAL A 53 35.83 -3.34 11.22
N PRO A 54 36.80 -2.71 11.90
CA PRO A 54 37.13 -1.31 11.63
C PRO A 54 37.56 -1.09 10.18
N PHE A 55 37.16 0.06 9.59
CA PHE A 55 37.72 0.51 8.33
C PHE A 55 39.09 1.14 8.59
N THR A 56 40.17 0.54 8.08
CA THR A 56 41.54 1.01 8.31
C THR A 56 42.11 1.76 7.11
N THR A 57 42.31 1.06 5.99
CA THR A 57 42.78 1.61 4.71
C THR A 57 41.89 1.17 3.57
N VAL A 58 42.02 1.84 2.42
CA VAL A 58 41.30 1.45 1.19
C VAL A 58 41.77 0.06 0.74
N GLU A 59 43.06 -0.24 0.88
CA GLU A 59 43.67 -1.50 0.48
C GLU A 59 43.20 -2.68 1.35
N ASP A 60 43.11 -2.49 2.68
CA ASP A 60 42.54 -3.50 3.60
C ASP A 60 41.06 -3.74 3.29
N ALA A 61 40.30 -2.67 3.02
CA ALA A 61 38.90 -2.79 2.61
C ALA A 61 38.75 -3.59 1.31
N ILE A 62 39.58 -3.31 0.29
CA ILE A 62 39.57 -4.07 -0.98
C ILE A 62 39.89 -5.55 -0.73
N ALA A 63 40.92 -5.85 0.06
CA ALA A 63 41.32 -7.23 0.35
C ALA A 63 40.21 -8.00 1.08
N ARG A 64 39.57 -7.36 2.07
CA ARG A 64 38.45 -7.97 2.82
C ARG A 64 37.23 -8.19 1.96
N MET A 65 36.84 -7.21 1.15
CA MET A 65 35.73 -7.37 0.20
C MET A 65 36.02 -8.47 -0.82
N GLY A 66 37.24 -8.51 -1.37
CA GLY A 66 37.66 -9.56 -2.30
C GLY A 66 37.77 -10.96 -1.69
N SER A 67 37.75 -11.08 -0.35
CA SER A 67 37.74 -12.37 0.33
C SER A 67 36.36 -12.99 0.49
N VAL A 68 35.27 -12.25 0.22
CA VAL A 68 33.90 -12.75 0.33
C VAL A 68 33.55 -13.56 -0.93
N GLU A 69 33.08 -14.80 -0.75
CA GLU A 69 32.83 -15.75 -1.85
C GLU A 69 31.33 -15.95 -2.10
N GLY A 70 30.52 -16.00 -1.05
CA GLY A 70 29.07 -16.24 -1.10
C GLY A 70 28.23 -15.00 -1.43
N TRP A 71 28.86 -13.87 -1.76
CA TRP A 71 28.19 -12.64 -2.15
C TRP A 71 28.84 -12.02 -3.40
N PRO A 72 28.07 -11.51 -4.38
CA PRO A 72 28.63 -10.87 -5.56
C PRO A 72 29.19 -9.48 -5.23
N MET A 73 30.44 -9.44 -4.74
CA MET A 73 31.12 -8.20 -4.35
C MET A 73 31.56 -7.32 -5.53
N GLY A 74 31.51 -7.85 -6.75
CA GLY A 74 32.04 -7.18 -7.93
C GLY A 74 33.55 -7.42 -8.12
N ASP A 75 34.10 -6.89 -9.20
CA ASP A 75 35.52 -7.04 -9.52
C ASP A 75 36.44 -6.16 -8.66
N ALA A 76 37.76 -6.30 -8.83
CA ALA A 76 38.75 -5.56 -8.06
C ALA A 76 38.68 -4.03 -8.27
N GLU A 77 38.27 -3.56 -9.45
CA GLU A 77 38.20 -2.14 -9.77
C GLU A 77 36.92 -1.50 -9.21
N GLN A 78 35.80 -2.23 -9.29
CA GLN A 78 34.55 -1.87 -8.62
C GLN A 78 34.75 -1.77 -7.10
N ASN A 79 35.41 -2.77 -6.50
CA ASN A 79 35.74 -2.77 -5.08
C ASN A 79 36.66 -1.61 -4.69
N ARG A 80 37.66 -1.28 -5.52
CA ARG A 80 38.52 -0.11 -5.30
C ARG A 80 37.75 1.19 -5.32
N THR A 81 36.87 1.37 -6.31
CA THR A 81 36.02 2.56 -6.42
C THR A 81 35.13 2.70 -5.19
N LEU A 82 34.48 1.60 -4.79
CA LEU A 82 33.58 1.56 -3.62
C LEU A 82 34.34 1.88 -2.32
N ALA A 83 35.48 1.24 -2.07
CA ALA A 83 36.33 1.51 -0.90
C ALA A 83 36.84 2.96 -0.88
N GLY A 84 37.12 3.53 -2.05
CA GLY A 84 37.49 4.95 -2.19
C GLY A 84 36.38 5.90 -1.73
N ARG A 85 35.12 5.61 -2.04
CA ARG A 85 33.96 6.39 -1.55
C ARG A 85 33.77 6.25 -0.03
N MET A 86 33.89 5.02 0.47
CA MET A 86 33.79 4.73 1.91
C MET A 86 34.78 5.52 2.76
N ARG A 87 35.95 5.91 2.23
CA ARG A 87 36.95 6.72 2.96
C ARG A 87 36.38 8.02 3.51
N SER A 88 35.45 8.64 2.78
CA SER A 88 34.83 9.92 3.15
C SER A 88 33.63 9.76 4.10
N ALA A 89 33.22 8.53 4.42
CA ALA A 89 32.11 8.27 5.34
C ALA A 89 32.48 8.51 6.81
N ASP A 90 31.45 8.55 7.67
CA ASP A 90 31.57 8.77 9.11
C ASP A 90 32.64 7.85 9.76
N ARG A 91 33.59 8.46 10.48
CA ARG A 91 34.71 7.79 11.16
C ARG A 91 34.26 6.78 12.22
N GLY A 92 33.06 6.92 12.78
CA GLY A 92 32.49 5.96 13.74
C GLY A 92 32.01 4.65 13.13
N LYS A 93 31.90 4.55 11.79
CA LYS A 93 31.39 3.36 11.11
C LYS A 93 32.53 2.41 10.71
N GLY A 94 32.35 1.11 11.03
CA GLY A 94 33.19 0.02 10.53
C GLY A 94 33.01 -0.25 9.03
N LEU A 95 33.77 -1.19 8.49
CA LEU A 95 33.78 -1.53 7.06
C LEU A 95 32.40 -2.01 6.58
N LEU A 96 31.78 -2.98 7.27
CA LEU A 96 30.45 -3.50 6.90
C LEU A 96 29.40 -2.39 6.85
N GLN A 97 29.34 -1.54 7.87
CA GLN A 97 28.35 -0.47 7.93
C GLN A 97 28.53 0.53 6.78
N ARG A 98 29.78 0.93 6.47
CA ARG A 98 30.08 1.80 5.32
C ARG A 98 29.70 1.13 4.00
N TRP A 99 30.00 -0.16 3.85
CA TRP A 99 29.61 -0.93 2.66
C TRP A 99 28.09 -0.97 2.52
N LYS A 100 27.36 -1.26 3.60
CA LYS A 100 25.90 -1.27 3.62
C LYS A 100 25.32 0.07 3.18
N ASP A 101 25.86 1.18 3.70
CA ASP A 101 25.42 2.54 3.32
C ASP A 101 25.64 2.80 1.82
N GLU A 102 26.80 2.41 1.28
CA GLU A 102 27.17 2.68 -0.13
C GLU A 102 26.36 1.85 -1.14
N VAL A 103 26.05 0.59 -0.82
CA VAL A 103 25.32 -0.31 -1.74
C VAL A 103 23.82 -0.33 -1.49
N GLY A 104 23.32 0.46 -0.54
CA GLY A 104 21.90 0.50 -0.17
C GLY A 104 21.43 -0.78 0.53
N PHE A 105 22.31 -1.43 1.29
CA PHE A 105 21.96 -2.61 2.08
C PHE A 105 21.26 -2.19 3.40
N PRO A 106 20.16 -2.85 3.81
CA PRO A 106 19.43 -2.49 5.02
C PRO A 106 20.24 -2.68 6.32
N HIS A 107 19.99 -1.81 7.30
CA HIS A 107 20.52 -1.89 8.67
C HIS A 107 19.55 -2.62 9.62
N GLY A 108 19.12 -3.82 9.23
CA GLY A 108 18.23 -4.68 10.01
C GLY A 108 18.88 -5.99 10.42
N GLU A 109 18.20 -6.72 11.29
CA GLU A 109 18.59 -8.08 11.65
C GLU A 109 18.49 -9.00 10.43
N ILE A 110 19.36 -10.03 10.40
CA ILE A 110 19.38 -11.01 9.31
C ILE A 110 17.99 -11.65 9.14
N GLU A 111 17.34 -11.99 10.25
CA GLU A 111 16.00 -12.59 10.24
C GLU A 111 14.95 -11.67 9.61
N ASP A 112 15.03 -10.36 9.81
CA ASP A 112 14.10 -9.41 9.20
C ASP A 112 14.29 -9.35 7.68
N ILE A 113 15.53 -9.34 7.22
CA ILE A 113 15.85 -9.34 5.78
C ILE A 113 15.33 -10.62 5.14
N LEU A 114 15.62 -11.78 5.73
CA LEU A 114 15.18 -13.08 5.21
C LEU A 114 13.65 -13.20 5.19
N ARG A 115 12.99 -12.70 6.24
CA ARG A 115 11.53 -12.72 6.38
C ARG A 115 10.83 -11.83 5.35
N LEU A 116 11.43 -10.71 4.99
CA LEU A 116 10.94 -9.82 3.95
C LEU A 116 11.31 -10.31 2.55
N SER A 117 12.15 -11.32 2.39
CA SER A 117 12.62 -11.80 1.09
C SER A 117 11.87 -13.05 0.59
N ASP A 118 11.82 -13.19 -0.73
CA ASP A 118 11.43 -14.40 -1.46
C ASP A 118 12.47 -14.67 -2.57
N PRO A 119 13.70 -15.05 -2.19
CA PRO A 119 14.77 -15.25 -3.14
C PRO A 119 14.48 -16.48 -4.04
N PRO A 120 14.96 -16.48 -5.29
CA PRO A 120 15.80 -15.45 -5.89
C PRO A 120 15.01 -14.29 -6.51
N TYR A 121 13.67 -14.32 -6.46
CA TYR A 121 12.80 -13.38 -7.17
C TYR A 121 12.70 -12.01 -6.50
N TYR A 122 12.77 -11.95 -5.17
CA TYR A 122 12.69 -10.71 -4.40
C TYR A 122 13.57 -10.78 -3.16
N THR A 123 14.33 -9.73 -2.88
CA THR A 123 15.12 -9.58 -1.66
C THR A 123 14.94 -8.19 -1.07
N ALA A 124 14.89 -8.10 0.26
CA ALA A 124 14.84 -6.82 0.99
C ALA A 124 16.20 -6.10 1.04
N CYS A 125 17.24 -6.73 0.50
CA CYS A 125 18.60 -6.22 0.30
C CYS A 125 18.97 -6.30 -1.20
N PRO A 126 20.13 -5.79 -1.64
CA PRO A 126 20.65 -6.08 -2.97
C PRO A 126 20.58 -7.58 -3.28
N ASN A 127 20.06 -7.93 -4.45
CA ASN A 127 19.74 -9.32 -4.80
C ASN A 127 21.02 -10.06 -5.26
N PRO A 128 21.54 -11.03 -4.49
CA PRO A 128 22.79 -11.69 -4.86
C PRO A 128 22.64 -12.67 -6.03
N PHE A 129 21.40 -13.02 -6.42
CA PHE A 129 21.11 -13.99 -7.47
C PHE A 129 20.95 -13.34 -8.85
N LEU A 130 21.12 -12.02 -8.96
CA LEU A 130 20.95 -11.31 -10.23
C LEU A 130 21.95 -11.78 -11.30
N GLY A 131 23.18 -12.12 -10.91
CA GLY A 131 24.19 -12.68 -11.82
C GLY A 131 23.72 -13.99 -12.44
N GLU A 132 23.33 -14.96 -11.61
CA GLU A 132 22.78 -16.26 -12.06
C GLU A 132 21.52 -16.09 -12.92
N PHE A 133 20.67 -15.11 -12.61
CA PHE A 133 19.51 -14.79 -13.43
C PHE A 133 19.90 -14.32 -14.83
N ILE A 134 20.89 -13.43 -14.93
CA ILE A 134 21.38 -12.93 -16.22
C ILE A 134 22.10 -14.05 -16.98
N GLU A 135 22.84 -14.93 -16.31
CA GLU A 135 23.47 -16.09 -16.95
C GLU A 135 22.44 -17.09 -17.50
N ALA A 136 21.39 -17.36 -16.72
CA ALA A 136 20.36 -18.32 -17.10
C ALA A 136 19.46 -17.82 -18.26
N TYR A 137 19.27 -16.50 -18.37
CA TYR A 137 18.24 -15.94 -19.25
C TYR A 137 18.71 -14.85 -20.20
N GLY A 138 19.87 -14.26 -19.96
CA GLY A 138 20.44 -13.21 -20.79
C GLY A 138 21.05 -13.76 -22.07
N ARG A 139 21.23 -12.87 -23.04
CA ARG A 139 22.02 -13.12 -24.24
C ARG A 139 23.25 -12.24 -24.18
N LEU A 140 24.43 -12.83 -24.35
CA LEU A 140 25.67 -12.07 -24.44
C LEU A 140 25.64 -11.21 -25.69
N TYR A 141 25.84 -9.90 -25.51
CA TYR A 141 25.96 -8.98 -26.63
C TYR A 141 27.21 -9.30 -27.45
N GLY A 142 27.04 -9.62 -28.72
CA GLY A 142 28.13 -9.73 -29.68
C GLY A 142 28.49 -8.34 -30.23
N PRO A 143 29.70 -7.80 -30.01
CA PRO A 143 30.09 -6.48 -30.52
C PRO A 143 30.07 -6.39 -32.06
N SER A 144 30.12 -7.54 -32.73
CA SER A 144 30.04 -7.68 -34.18
C SER A 144 28.60 -7.75 -34.71
N GLU A 145 27.60 -7.86 -33.82
CA GLU A 145 26.19 -7.85 -34.23
C GLU A 145 25.74 -6.39 -34.43
N PRO A 146 25.38 -5.99 -35.66
CA PRO A 146 24.88 -4.64 -35.90
C PRO A 146 23.50 -4.50 -35.25
N TYR A 147 23.42 -3.71 -34.18
CA TYR A 147 22.14 -3.33 -33.60
C TYR A 147 21.42 -2.36 -34.56
N HIS A 148 20.29 -2.78 -35.12
CA HIS A 148 19.49 -1.97 -36.02
C HIS A 148 18.02 -1.95 -35.57
N ARG A 149 17.65 -0.93 -34.80
CA ARG A 149 16.26 -0.59 -34.45
C ARG A 149 16.06 0.91 -34.65
N GLU A 150 15.12 1.28 -35.52
CA GLU A 150 14.75 2.68 -35.71
C GLU A 150 14.18 3.28 -34.42
N PRO A 151 14.30 4.60 -34.20
CA PRO A 151 13.62 5.25 -33.08
C PRO A 151 12.11 5.03 -33.12
N PHE A 152 11.52 4.74 -31.96
CA PHE A 152 10.07 4.65 -31.82
C PHE A 152 9.44 6.05 -32.03
N ALA A 153 8.69 6.22 -33.12
CA ALA A 153 8.18 7.51 -33.58
C ALA A 153 6.64 7.51 -33.70
N ALA A 154 5.95 7.14 -32.62
CA ALA A 154 4.49 7.20 -32.55
C ALA A 154 4.02 7.85 -31.23
N ASP A 155 2.91 8.58 -31.29
CA ASP A 155 2.27 9.12 -30.10
C ASP A 155 1.67 7.98 -29.26
N VAL A 156 2.02 7.94 -27.98
CA VAL A 156 1.49 6.95 -27.04
C VAL A 156 0.50 7.63 -26.10
N SER A 157 -0.79 7.35 -26.31
CA SER A 157 -1.86 7.79 -25.43
C SER A 157 -2.67 6.59 -24.96
N GLU A 158 -2.72 6.39 -23.65
CA GLU A 158 -3.42 5.26 -23.03
C GLU A 158 -4.25 5.74 -21.83
N GLY A 159 -5.46 5.20 -21.72
CA GLY A 159 -6.37 5.52 -20.61
C GLY A 159 -5.93 4.89 -19.29
N LYS A 160 -6.35 5.48 -18.17
CA LYS A 160 -6.08 5.00 -16.80
C LYS A 160 -7.22 4.14 -16.22
N ASN A 161 -7.99 3.48 -17.09
CA ASN A 161 -9.20 2.76 -16.71
C ASN A 161 -9.04 1.24 -16.67
N ASP A 162 -7.86 0.73 -17.02
CA ASP A 162 -7.59 -0.69 -17.04
C ASP A 162 -7.68 -1.30 -15.62
N PRO A 163 -8.31 -2.47 -15.42
CA PRO A 163 -8.43 -3.10 -14.12
C PRO A 163 -7.07 -3.32 -13.40
N ILE A 164 -6.01 -3.65 -14.13
CA ILE A 164 -4.67 -3.82 -13.56
C ILE A 164 -4.11 -2.48 -13.08
N TYR A 165 -4.37 -1.41 -13.83
CA TYR A 165 -3.98 -0.07 -13.42
C TYR A 165 -4.73 0.38 -12.15
N ASN A 166 -6.02 0.05 -12.04
CA ASN A 166 -6.86 0.44 -10.90
C ASN A 166 -6.76 -0.46 -9.67
N ALA A 167 -6.13 -1.63 -9.77
CA ALA A 167 -6.03 -2.58 -8.67
C ALA A 167 -5.30 -2.05 -7.41
N HIS A 168 -4.38 -1.09 -7.58
CA HIS A 168 -3.71 -0.40 -6.47
C HIS A 168 -3.27 0.99 -6.91
N SER A 169 -3.63 1.99 -6.10
CA SER A 169 -3.23 3.38 -6.33
C SER A 169 -1.76 3.59 -5.97
N TYR A 170 -1.05 4.39 -6.76
CA TYR A 170 0.32 4.80 -6.47
C TYR A 170 0.62 6.08 -7.25
N HIS A 171 1.47 6.94 -6.70
CA HIS A 171 1.86 8.17 -7.38
C HIS A 171 2.62 7.83 -8.67
N THR A 172 2.44 8.68 -9.70
CA THR A 172 3.16 8.61 -10.98
C THR A 172 3.07 7.26 -11.72
N LYS A 173 2.06 6.42 -11.43
CA LYS A 173 1.83 5.15 -12.12
C LYS A 173 1.55 5.37 -13.62
N VAL A 174 2.17 4.56 -14.47
CA VAL A 174 2.02 4.59 -15.94
C VAL A 174 1.24 3.34 -16.40
N PRO A 175 0.27 3.44 -17.32
CA PRO A 175 -0.40 2.27 -17.90
C PRO A 175 0.57 1.31 -18.59
N HIS A 176 0.47 0.00 -18.30
CA HIS A 176 1.36 -1.01 -18.89
C HIS A 176 1.27 -1.03 -20.42
N LYS A 177 0.08 -0.78 -20.98
CA LYS A 177 -0.15 -0.72 -22.44
C LYS A 177 0.71 0.33 -23.15
N ALA A 178 1.00 1.45 -22.48
CA ALA A 178 1.90 2.46 -23.02
C ALA A 178 3.34 1.93 -23.09
N ILE A 179 3.77 1.22 -22.05
CA ILE A 179 5.11 0.63 -21.94
C ILE A 179 5.29 -0.54 -22.93
N MET A 180 4.24 -1.35 -23.15
CA MET A 180 4.27 -2.47 -24.09
C MET A 180 4.70 -2.07 -25.50
N ARG A 181 4.30 -0.88 -25.98
CA ARG A 181 4.68 -0.40 -27.32
C ARG A 181 6.20 -0.28 -27.47
N TYR A 182 6.87 0.24 -26.45
CA TYR A 182 8.34 0.33 -26.42
C TYR A 182 9.00 -1.03 -26.28
N ILE A 183 8.48 -1.91 -25.41
CA ILE A 183 9.03 -3.26 -25.22
C ILE A 183 8.92 -4.07 -26.53
N LEU A 184 7.75 -4.07 -27.18
CA LEU A 184 7.54 -4.77 -28.45
C LEU A 184 8.47 -4.26 -29.55
N HIS A 185 8.77 -2.96 -29.56
CA HIS A 185 9.61 -2.34 -30.58
C HIS A 185 11.10 -2.62 -30.41
N TYR A 186 11.62 -2.55 -29.17
CA TYR A 186 13.06 -2.63 -28.90
C TYR A 186 13.58 -3.99 -28.45
N THR A 187 12.70 -4.96 -28.17
CA THR A 187 13.10 -6.26 -27.61
C THR A 187 12.45 -7.43 -28.33
N GLU A 188 13.02 -8.61 -28.17
CA GLU A 188 12.47 -9.89 -28.63
C GLU A 188 11.91 -10.72 -27.46
N PRO A 189 11.03 -11.71 -27.72
CA PRO A 189 10.59 -12.66 -26.71
C PRO A 189 11.76 -13.29 -25.95
N GLY A 190 11.66 -13.30 -24.63
CA GLY A 190 12.66 -13.84 -23.72
C GLY A 190 13.75 -12.86 -23.29
N ASP A 191 13.88 -11.70 -23.95
CA ASP A 191 14.89 -10.69 -23.58
C ASP A 191 14.66 -10.15 -22.17
N ILE A 192 15.75 -9.66 -21.56
CA ILE A 192 15.73 -9.03 -20.24
C ILE A 192 15.40 -7.53 -20.39
N VAL A 193 14.39 -7.08 -19.66
CA VAL A 193 14.01 -5.66 -19.53
C VAL A 193 14.35 -5.21 -18.11
N PHE A 194 15.23 -4.23 -17.98
CA PHE A 194 15.58 -3.63 -16.70
C PHE A 194 14.80 -2.34 -16.47
N ASP A 195 14.18 -2.24 -15.30
CA ASP A 195 13.57 -1.01 -14.80
C ASP A 195 14.09 -0.72 -13.39
N GLY A 196 15.05 0.21 -13.30
CA GLY A 196 15.68 0.63 -12.05
C GLY A 196 14.83 1.55 -11.17
N PHE A 197 13.66 1.99 -11.67
CA PHE A 197 12.76 2.92 -10.99
C PHE A 197 11.31 2.48 -11.18
N CYS A 198 11.04 1.22 -10.87
CA CYS A 198 9.85 0.54 -11.38
C CYS A 198 8.54 1.01 -10.77
N GLY A 199 8.57 1.69 -9.62
CA GLY A 199 7.39 2.02 -8.85
C GLY A 199 6.54 0.78 -8.63
N THR A 200 5.29 0.80 -9.09
CA THR A 200 4.36 -0.35 -9.01
C THR A 200 4.70 -1.55 -9.90
N GLY A 201 5.80 -1.51 -10.66
CA GLY A 201 6.23 -2.62 -11.49
C GLY A 201 5.44 -2.81 -12.80
N MET A 202 4.89 -1.72 -13.36
CA MET A 202 4.11 -1.78 -14.60
C MET A 202 4.94 -2.17 -15.81
N THR A 203 6.25 -1.95 -15.78
CA THR A 203 7.18 -2.47 -16.80
C THR A 203 7.24 -3.99 -16.79
N GLY A 204 7.19 -4.63 -15.61
CA GLY A 204 7.09 -6.08 -15.51
C GLY A 204 5.75 -6.60 -16.06
N VAL A 205 4.65 -5.92 -15.72
CA VAL A 205 3.32 -6.27 -16.27
C VAL A 205 3.35 -6.15 -17.79
N ALA A 206 3.91 -5.08 -18.32
CA ALA A 206 4.05 -4.88 -19.76
C ALA A 206 4.90 -5.98 -20.41
N ALA A 207 6.04 -6.32 -19.82
CA ALA A 207 6.93 -7.38 -20.28
C ALA A 207 6.21 -8.74 -20.36
N GLN A 208 5.40 -9.08 -19.35
CA GLN A 208 4.60 -10.31 -19.37
C GLN A 208 3.47 -10.25 -20.39
N MET A 209 2.74 -9.13 -20.47
CA MET A 209 1.60 -8.93 -21.35
C MET A 209 1.97 -8.87 -22.84
N CYS A 210 3.24 -8.66 -23.18
CA CYS A 210 3.73 -8.89 -24.56
C CYS A 210 3.56 -10.34 -25.04
N GLY A 211 3.34 -11.30 -24.12
CA GLY A 211 2.97 -12.68 -24.43
C GLY A 211 1.45 -12.92 -24.57
N ASP A 212 0.60 -11.97 -24.20
CA ASP A 212 -0.84 -12.12 -24.28
C ASP A 212 -1.40 -11.56 -25.60
N ARG A 213 -1.87 -12.46 -26.46
CA ARG A 213 -2.39 -12.13 -27.79
C ARG A 213 -3.49 -11.06 -27.73
N LYS A 214 -4.48 -11.23 -26.84
CA LYS A 214 -5.63 -10.33 -26.75
C LYS A 214 -5.21 -8.92 -26.34
N THR A 215 -4.27 -8.81 -25.41
CA THR A 215 -3.74 -7.53 -24.95
C THR A 215 -2.96 -6.85 -26.04
N VAL A 216 -2.08 -7.57 -26.77
CA VAL A 216 -1.35 -7.02 -27.92
C VAL A 216 -2.30 -6.57 -29.04
N GLU A 217 -3.33 -7.36 -29.36
CA GLU A 217 -4.36 -6.97 -30.33
C GLU A 217 -5.12 -5.72 -29.88
N SER A 218 -5.37 -5.55 -28.58
CA SER A 218 -6.04 -4.37 -28.03
C SER A 218 -5.23 -3.06 -28.18
N LEU A 219 -3.93 -3.14 -28.48
CA LEU A 219 -3.08 -1.97 -28.78
C LEU A 219 -3.24 -1.44 -30.20
N GLY A 220 -4.03 -2.13 -31.04
CA GLY A 220 -4.21 -1.85 -32.47
C GLY A 220 -3.31 -2.66 -33.40
N TYR A 221 -2.62 -3.68 -32.89
CA TYR A 221 -1.77 -4.56 -33.68
C TYR A 221 -2.54 -5.80 -34.16
N ARG A 222 -2.05 -6.42 -35.23
CA ARG A 222 -2.54 -7.72 -35.69
C ARG A 222 -1.50 -8.79 -35.37
N VAL A 223 -1.93 -9.93 -34.83
CA VAL A 223 -1.03 -11.03 -34.48
C VAL A 223 -1.35 -12.23 -35.36
N GLU A 224 -0.38 -12.71 -36.13
CA GLU A 224 -0.52 -13.87 -37.00
C GLU A 224 -0.47 -15.19 -36.21
N ALA A 225 -0.82 -16.31 -36.86
CA ALA A 225 -0.86 -17.62 -36.22
C ALA A 225 0.51 -18.09 -35.70
N ASP A 226 1.60 -17.67 -36.36
CA ASP A 226 2.99 -17.96 -35.99
C ASP A 226 3.55 -17.04 -34.88
N GLY A 227 2.73 -16.10 -34.40
CA GLY A 227 3.11 -15.11 -33.39
C GLY A 227 3.75 -13.84 -33.96
N THR A 228 3.86 -13.69 -35.27
CA THR A 228 4.33 -12.44 -35.89
C THR A 228 3.35 -11.30 -35.59
N ILE A 229 3.84 -10.17 -35.10
CA ILE A 229 3.05 -8.97 -34.80
C ILE A 229 3.23 -7.97 -35.94
N LEU A 230 2.10 -7.56 -36.52
CA LEU A 230 2.00 -6.59 -37.59
C LEU A 230 1.48 -5.25 -37.04
N GLN A 231 2.10 -4.16 -37.47
CA GLN A 231 1.59 -2.80 -37.28
C GLN A 231 1.06 -2.25 -38.59
N GLN A 232 0.10 -1.34 -38.49
CA GLN A 232 -0.46 -0.65 -39.63
C GLN A 232 0.39 0.58 -39.96
N GLU A 233 0.87 0.67 -41.18
CA GLU A 233 1.64 1.81 -41.69
C GLU A 233 0.97 2.41 -42.94
N PRO A 234 1.16 3.71 -43.24
CA PRO A 234 0.73 4.29 -44.50
C PRO A 234 1.46 3.63 -45.67
N GLY A 235 0.73 3.02 -46.60
CA GLY A 235 1.28 2.54 -47.87
C GLY A 235 1.51 3.69 -48.86
N GLU A 236 2.32 3.44 -49.89
CA GLU A 236 2.66 4.43 -50.94
C GLU A 236 1.44 5.07 -51.62
N ASN A 237 0.31 4.35 -51.65
CA ASN A 237 -0.94 4.80 -52.27
C ASN A 237 -1.94 5.41 -51.25
N GLY A 238 -1.49 5.71 -50.03
CA GLY A 238 -2.34 6.19 -48.92
C GLY A 238 -3.25 5.11 -48.29
N LYS A 239 -3.22 3.87 -48.80
CA LYS A 239 -3.91 2.73 -48.20
C LYS A 239 -3.06 2.14 -47.07
N PRO A 240 -3.65 1.79 -45.91
CA PRO A 240 -2.89 1.17 -44.84
C PRO A 240 -2.38 -0.22 -45.23
N VAL A 241 -1.12 -0.50 -44.91
CA VAL A 241 -0.47 -1.80 -45.10
C VAL A 241 -0.06 -2.34 -43.75
N TRP A 242 -0.23 -3.65 -43.55
CA TRP A 242 0.25 -4.33 -42.35
C TRP A 242 1.69 -4.79 -42.56
N LYS A 243 2.61 -4.33 -41.72
CA LYS A 243 4.02 -4.73 -41.77
C LYS A 243 4.48 -5.41 -40.48
N PRO A 244 5.29 -6.47 -40.57
CA PRO A 244 5.86 -7.11 -39.39
C PRO A 244 6.87 -6.19 -38.71
N PHE A 245 6.80 -6.11 -37.38
CA PHE A 245 7.74 -5.30 -36.58
C PHE A 245 8.18 -5.97 -35.27
N SER A 246 7.43 -6.96 -34.77
CA SER A 246 7.71 -7.63 -33.51
C SER A 246 7.17 -9.06 -33.50
N LYS A 247 7.39 -9.77 -32.38
CA LYS A 247 6.92 -11.12 -32.13
C LYS A 247 6.25 -11.24 -30.75
N LEU A 248 5.16 -12.00 -30.72
CA LEU A 248 4.41 -12.32 -29.52
C LEU A 248 5.29 -13.15 -28.57
N GLY A 249 5.34 -12.75 -27.31
CA GLY A 249 6.02 -13.49 -26.27
C GLY A 249 6.38 -12.64 -25.07
N ALA A 250 6.44 -13.25 -23.89
CA ALA A 250 6.82 -12.55 -22.68
C ALA A 250 8.32 -12.16 -22.70
N ARG A 251 8.64 -11.05 -22.05
CA ARG A 251 10.00 -10.65 -21.71
C ARG A 251 10.24 -10.88 -20.21
N ARG A 252 11.49 -10.92 -19.79
CA ARG A 252 11.89 -11.13 -18.40
C ARG A 252 12.24 -9.80 -17.76
N ALA A 253 11.53 -9.40 -16.71
CA ALA A 253 11.76 -8.10 -16.10
C ALA A 253 12.64 -8.19 -14.85
N VAL A 254 13.60 -7.27 -14.73
CA VAL A 254 14.31 -6.97 -13.49
C VAL A 254 13.80 -5.62 -13.00
N LEU A 255 13.14 -5.62 -11.85
CA LEU A 255 12.47 -4.45 -11.29
C LEU A 255 13.15 -4.03 -10.00
N ASN A 256 13.53 -2.76 -9.90
CA ASN A 256 14.11 -2.19 -8.69
C ASN A 256 13.40 -0.88 -8.34
N ASP A 257 13.21 -0.66 -7.04
CA ASP A 257 12.75 0.59 -6.47
C ASP A 257 13.25 0.69 -5.02
N LEU A 258 13.49 1.91 -4.55
CA LEU A 258 13.92 2.16 -3.17
C LEU A 258 12.76 2.04 -2.18
N SER A 259 11.52 2.27 -2.63
CA SER A 259 10.33 2.25 -1.79
C SER A 259 9.89 0.82 -1.46
N PRO A 260 9.82 0.44 -0.17
CA PRO A 260 9.27 -0.87 0.23
C PRO A 260 7.82 -1.06 -0.22
N ALA A 261 7.03 0.02 -0.26
CA ALA A 261 5.66 -0.03 -0.76
C ALA A 261 5.61 -0.29 -2.27
N ALA A 262 6.49 0.36 -3.05
CA ALA A 262 6.60 0.14 -4.49
C ALA A 262 6.96 -1.30 -4.80
N THR A 263 8.04 -1.79 -4.19
CA THR A 263 8.52 -3.15 -4.42
C THR A 263 7.54 -4.22 -3.97
N PHE A 264 6.80 -4.00 -2.87
CA PHE A 264 5.70 -4.87 -2.45
C PHE A 264 4.58 -4.94 -3.50
N ILE A 265 4.16 -3.80 -4.06
CA ILE A 265 3.14 -3.76 -5.13
C ILE A 265 3.67 -4.44 -6.40
N ALA A 266 4.89 -4.09 -6.82
CA ALA A 266 5.53 -4.63 -8.01
C ALA A 266 5.65 -6.15 -7.95
N TYR A 267 6.13 -6.71 -6.84
CA TYR A 267 6.23 -8.14 -6.63
C TYR A 267 4.85 -8.82 -6.75
N ASN A 268 3.81 -8.25 -6.12
CA ASN A 268 2.48 -8.83 -6.20
C ASN A 268 1.83 -8.76 -7.59
N TYR A 269 2.09 -7.72 -8.37
CA TYR A 269 1.60 -7.61 -9.74
C TYR A 269 2.26 -8.58 -10.70
N ASN A 270 3.49 -8.98 -10.40
CA ASN A 270 4.33 -9.75 -11.32
C ASN A 270 4.52 -11.21 -10.91
N THR A 271 3.90 -11.64 -9.80
CA THR A 271 4.01 -13.01 -9.30
C THR A 271 2.70 -13.75 -9.50
N PRO A 272 2.72 -15.04 -9.88
CA PRO A 272 1.53 -15.87 -9.94
C PRO A 272 0.74 -15.87 -8.63
N VAL A 273 -0.58 -16.07 -8.76
CA VAL A 273 -1.55 -15.99 -7.67
C VAL A 273 -2.51 -17.18 -7.70
N ASP A 274 -2.81 -17.74 -6.53
CA ASP A 274 -3.95 -18.64 -6.36
C ASP A 274 -5.19 -17.81 -6.04
N VAL A 275 -5.99 -17.56 -7.10
CA VAL A 275 -7.20 -16.73 -7.01
C VAL A 275 -8.25 -17.37 -6.09
N ALA A 276 -8.36 -18.71 -6.10
CA ALA A 276 -9.37 -19.43 -5.34
C ALA A 276 -9.05 -19.42 -3.83
N GLU A 277 -7.77 -19.61 -3.49
CA GLU A 277 -7.30 -19.47 -2.11
C GLU A 277 -7.45 -18.04 -1.60
N PHE A 278 -7.06 -17.05 -2.40
CA PHE A 278 -7.24 -15.64 -2.06
C PHE A 278 -8.72 -15.31 -1.78
N GLU A 279 -9.63 -15.67 -2.68
CA GLU A 279 -11.05 -15.38 -2.53
C GLU A 279 -11.66 -16.06 -1.30
N ARG A 280 -11.30 -17.33 -1.06
CA ARG A 280 -11.75 -18.10 0.10
C ARG A 280 -11.32 -17.44 1.41
N GLU A 281 -10.05 -17.10 1.51
CA GLU A 281 -9.47 -16.51 2.72
C GLU A 281 -9.94 -15.08 2.95
N ALA A 282 -10.02 -14.24 1.91
CA ALA A 282 -10.58 -12.90 2.02
C ALA A 282 -12.03 -12.93 2.52
N LYS A 283 -12.89 -13.80 1.95
CA LYS A 283 -14.27 -13.96 2.42
C LYS A 283 -14.35 -14.50 3.85
N ARG A 284 -13.46 -15.41 4.24
CA ARG A 284 -13.40 -15.92 5.62
C ARG A 284 -13.10 -14.80 6.60
N ILE A 285 -12.04 -14.03 6.35
CA ILE A 285 -11.63 -12.91 7.22
C ILE A 285 -12.73 -11.85 7.32
N LEU A 286 -13.33 -11.45 6.19
CA LEU A 286 -14.41 -10.46 6.20
C LEU A 286 -15.61 -10.93 7.04
N ARG A 287 -15.99 -12.21 6.97
CA ARG A 287 -17.07 -12.77 7.80
C ARG A 287 -16.73 -12.77 9.28
N GLU A 288 -15.50 -13.16 9.63
CA GLU A 288 -15.05 -13.21 11.02
C GLU A 288 -15.01 -11.81 11.63
N VAL A 289 -14.42 -10.84 10.93
CA VAL A 289 -14.33 -9.44 11.38
C VAL A 289 -15.72 -8.81 11.48
N GLU A 290 -16.61 -9.06 10.52
CA GLU A 290 -18.00 -8.59 10.57
C GLU A 290 -18.75 -9.16 11.78
N ALA A 291 -18.59 -10.46 12.08
CA ALA A 291 -19.23 -11.08 13.23
C ALA A 291 -18.68 -10.53 14.57
N GLU A 292 -17.41 -10.15 14.59
CA GLU A 292 -16.70 -9.69 15.77
C GLU A 292 -16.96 -8.22 16.09
N TYR A 293 -16.91 -7.35 15.07
CA TYR A 293 -16.92 -5.88 15.19
C TYR A 293 -18.12 -5.20 14.51
N GLY A 294 -18.97 -5.93 13.77
CA GLY A 294 -20.09 -5.35 13.01
C GLY A 294 -21.08 -4.56 13.87
N TRP A 295 -21.19 -4.89 15.16
CA TRP A 295 -22.00 -4.17 16.14
C TRP A 295 -21.59 -2.71 16.32
N MET A 296 -20.31 -2.35 16.09
CA MET A 296 -19.81 -0.96 16.18
C MET A 296 -20.40 -0.05 15.10
N TYR A 297 -21.02 -0.64 14.09
CA TYR A 297 -21.68 0.05 12.98
C TYR A 297 -23.21 -0.04 13.06
N ALA A 298 -23.77 -0.40 14.22
CA ALA A 298 -25.21 -0.40 14.42
C ALA A 298 -25.76 1.03 14.59
N THR A 299 -26.96 1.26 14.08
CA THR A 299 -27.70 2.51 14.25
C THR A 299 -29.21 2.24 14.27
N LEU A 300 -30.00 3.07 14.95
CA LEU A 300 -31.45 2.90 14.98
C LEU A 300 -32.11 3.47 13.71
N HIS A 301 -32.91 2.66 13.03
CA HIS A 301 -33.73 3.02 11.89
C HIS A 301 -35.10 3.50 12.34
N LYS A 302 -35.35 4.81 12.27
CA LYS A 302 -36.64 5.45 12.61
C LYS A 302 -37.22 4.93 13.95
N PRO A 303 -36.44 4.96 15.05
CA PRO A 303 -36.93 4.48 16.34
C PRO A 303 -38.09 5.34 16.85
N THR A 304 -38.97 4.75 17.64
CA THR A 304 -39.86 5.53 18.52
C THR A 304 -39.04 6.21 19.63
N ALA A 305 -39.62 7.23 20.28
CA ALA A 305 -38.96 7.89 21.41
C ALA A 305 -38.61 6.89 22.52
N GLU A 306 -39.52 5.96 22.83
CA GLU A 306 -39.33 4.90 23.82
C GLU A 306 -38.18 3.95 23.44
N GLN A 307 -38.09 3.56 22.17
CA GLN A 307 -37.00 2.70 21.68
C GLN A 307 -35.64 3.39 21.78
N LEU A 308 -35.57 4.67 21.39
CA LEU A 308 -34.35 5.47 21.49
C LEU A 308 -33.93 5.64 22.94
N GLU A 309 -34.86 6.04 23.81
CA GLU A 309 -34.58 6.27 25.24
C GLU A 309 -34.15 4.97 25.93
N ARG A 310 -34.76 3.83 25.58
CA ARG A 310 -34.35 2.50 26.07
C ARG A 310 -32.92 2.15 25.65
N ALA A 311 -32.56 2.37 24.38
CA ALA A 311 -31.23 2.07 23.88
C ALA A 311 -30.15 2.96 24.51
N VAL A 312 -30.43 4.27 24.67
CA VAL A 312 -29.52 5.22 25.33
C VAL A 312 -29.34 4.87 26.82
N ARG A 313 -30.44 4.64 27.55
CA ARG A 313 -30.37 4.24 28.97
C ARG A 313 -29.58 2.95 29.20
N ALA A 314 -29.65 2.00 28.27
CA ALA A 314 -28.85 0.78 28.37
C ALA A 314 -27.34 1.09 28.35
N LEU A 315 -26.89 1.97 27.46
CA LEU A 315 -25.50 2.42 27.40
C LEU A 315 -25.09 3.22 28.64
N GLU A 316 -25.94 4.15 29.10
CA GLU A 316 -25.70 4.96 30.29
C GLU A 316 -25.59 4.12 31.57
N ASN A 317 -26.34 3.01 31.64
CA ASN A 317 -26.27 2.04 32.74
C ASN A 317 -25.08 1.06 32.64
N GLY A 318 -24.18 1.25 31.68
CA GLY A 318 -22.97 0.44 31.52
C GLY A 318 -23.19 -0.94 30.89
N VAL A 319 -24.33 -1.17 30.23
CA VAL A 319 -24.52 -2.40 29.43
C VAL A 319 -23.56 -2.38 28.25
N ASP A 320 -22.85 -3.49 28.03
CA ASP A 320 -21.97 -3.66 26.87
C ASP A 320 -22.74 -3.33 25.57
N PRO A 321 -22.27 -2.36 24.76
CA PRO A 321 -22.95 -1.98 23.53
C PRO A 321 -23.14 -3.14 22.55
N LYS A 322 -22.25 -4.15 22.56
CA LYS A 322 -22.40 -5.38 21.77
C LYS A 322 -23.61 -6.19 22.20
N GLN A 323 -24.03 -6.11 23.47
CA GLN A 323 -25.27 -6.73 23.95
C GLN A 323 -26.49 -5.89 23.60
N VAL A 324 -26.41 -4.55 23.72
CA VAL A 324 -27.50 -3.64 23.35
C VAL A 324 -27.90 -3.85 21.88
N THR A 325 -26.91 -3.93 20.99
CA THR A 325 -27.10 -4.13 19.54
C THR A 325 -27.62 -5.51 19.15
N ARG A 326 -27.72 -6.46 20.09
CA ARG A 326 -28.34 -7.77 19.87
C ARG A 326 -29.83 -7.80 20.21
N ASP A 327 -30.38 -6.74 20.81
CA ASP A 327 -31.81 -6.64 21.08
C ASP A 327 -32.60 -6.54 19.77
N GLN A 328 -33.21 -7.66 19.36
CA GLN A 328 -33.99 -7.76 18.12
C GLN A 328 -35.31 -6.96 18.17
N SER A 329 -35.72 -6.46 19.33
CA SER A 329 -36.90 -5.60 19.46
C SER A 329 -36.63 -4.14 19.08
N LEU A 330 -35.37 -3.77 18.84
CA LEU A 330 -34.97 -2.45 18.33
C LEU A 330 -34.81 -2.47 16.80
N PRO A 331 -35.21 -1.39 16.09
CA PRO A 331 -35.14 -1.33 14.64
C PRO A 331 -33.71 -1.02 14.19
N TRP A 332 -32.86 -2.02 14.01
CA TRP A 332 -31.47 -1.81 13.63
C TRP A 332 -31.28 -1.57 12.13
N GLY A 333 -30.33 -0.69 11.82
CA GLY A 333 -29.68 -0.54 10.53
C GLY A 333 -28.16 -0.61 10.68
N LYS A 334 -27.46 -0.78 9.56
CA LYS A 334 -25.99 -0.84 9.52
C LYS A 334 -25.41 0.41 8.87
N ILE A 335 -24.59 1.15 9.60
CA ILE A 335 -23.83 2.30 9.10
C ILE A 335 -22.91 1.84 7.98
N ASN A 336 -23.03 2.50 6.84
CA ASN A 336 -22.11 2.38 5.71
C ASN A 336 -20.95 3.35 5.87
N TYR A 337 -21.20 4.60 6.28
CA TYR A 337 -20.18 5.57 6.64
C TYR A 337 -20.79 6.70 7.49
N THR A 338 -19.95 7.42 8.23
CA THR A 338 -20.33 8.60 9.02
C THR A 338 -19.59 9.82 8.46
N VAL A 339 -20.27 10.94 8.32
CA VAL A 339 -19.66 12.24 8.00
C VAL A 339 -19.32 12.94 9.31
N TRP A 340 -18.11 13.49 9.40
CA TRP A 340 -17.58 14.24 10.53
C TRP A 340 -17.27 15.68 10.13
N SER A 341 -17.59 16.63 11.00
CA SER A 341 -17.27 18.04 10.84
C SER A 341 -16.19 18.46 11.82
N ASP A 342 -15.28 19.34 11.39
CA ASP A 342 -14.46 20.13 12.32
C ASP A 342 -15.39 21.06 13.12
N VAL A 343 -15.08 21.24 14.41
CA VAL A 343 -15.72 22.21 15.28
C VAL A 343 -14.76 23.36 15.52
N PHE A 344 -15.27 24.57 15.36
CA PHE A 344 -14.53 25.81 15.54
C PHE A 344 -15.14 26.63 16.68
N THR A 345 -14.49 27.73 17.00
CA THR A 345 -14.94 28.72 17.97
C THR A 345 -15.07 30.05 17.25
N CYS A 346 -16.20 30.74 17.43
CA CYS A 346 -16.40 32.08 16.91
C CYS A 346 -15.49 33.07 17.66
N PRO A 347 -14.70 33.91 16.97
CA PRO A 347 -13.81 34.87 17.63
C PRO A 347 -14.57 35.97 18.40
N GLU A 348 -15.82 36.26 18.04
CA GLU A 348 -16.62 37.33 18.65
C GLU A 348 -17.37 36.88 19.91
N CYS A 349 -17.99 35.70 19.89
CA CYS A 349 -18.85 35.24 20.99
C CYS A 349 -18.34 33.99 21.71
N ALA A 350 -17.21 33.42 21.27
CA ALA A 350 -16.65 32.16 21.75
C ALA A 350 -17.58 30.94 21.65
N GLY A 351 -18.72 31.05 20.98
CA GLY A 351 -19.64 29.94 20.74
C GLY A 351 -19.06 28.91 19.78
N GLU A 352 -19.33 27.62 20.04
CA GLU A 352 -18.89 26.55 19.16
C GLU A 352 -19.65 26.57 17.83
N VAL A 353 -18.91 26.51 16.72
CA VAL A 353 -19.44 26.52 15.36
C VAL A 353 -19.12 25.17 14.72
N VAL A 354 -20.15 24.33 14.55
CA VAL A 354 -20.04 23.10 13.78
C VAL A 354 -20.07 23.48 12.30
N PHE A 355 -18.92 23.35 11.61
CA PHE A 355 -18.76 23.86 10.25
C PHE A 355 -19.81 23.32 9.26
N TRP A 356 -20.15 22.02 9.37
CA TRP A 356 -21.19 21.41 8.56
C TRP A 356 -22.55 22.10 8.70
N ASP A 357 -22.95 22.43 9.94
CA ASP A 357 -24.29 22.96 10.21
C ASP A 357 -24.48 24.39 9.66
N VAL A 358 -23.40 25.14 9.48
CA VAL A 358 -23.44 26.56 9.08
C VAL A 358 -23.01 26.81 7.64
N ALA A 359 -22.12 25.97 7.10
CA ALA A 359 -21.49 26.22 5.81
C ALA A 359 -21.90 25.23 4.73
N VAL A 360 -22.51 24.08 5.06
CA VAL A 360 -22.86 23.04 4.07
C VAL A 360 -24.36 23.09 3.75
N ASP A 361 -24.67 23.38 2.49
CA ASP A 361 -26.01 23.18 1.93
C ASP A 361 -26.04 21.83 1.21
N GLN A 362 -26.73 20.86 1.81
CA GLN A 362 -26.86 19.51 1.26
C GLN A 362 -27.77 19.47 0.01
N GLN A 363 -28.79 20.33 -0.07
CA GLN A 363 -29.72 20.35 -1.19
C GLN A 363 -29.07 20.95 -2.43
N ALA A 364 -28.33 22.06 -2.23
CA ALA A 364 -27.57 22.70 -3.30
C ALA A 364 -26.20 22.04 -3.56
N ALA A 365 -25.82 21.04 -2.76
CA ALA A 365 -24.50 20.42 -2.78
C ALA A 365 -23.35 21.45 -2.75
N LYS A 366 -23.53 22.53 -1.99
CA LYS A 366 -22.63 23.70 -1.95
C LYS A 366 -22.03 23.88 -0.56
N VAL A 367 -20.78 24.33 -0.50
CA VAL A 367 -20.20 24.90 0.72
C VAL A 367 -20.02 26.40 0.55
N SER A 368 -20.56 27.15 1.48
CA SER A 368 -20.43 28.61 1.51
C SER A 368 -19.08 29.00 2.08
N ASP A 369 -18.43 29.97 1.43
CA ASP A 369 -17.18 30.56 1.93
C ASP A 369 -17.40 31.48 3.13
N GLU A 370 -18.60 32.06 3.23
CA GLU A 370 -19.07 32.91 4.32
C GLU A 370 -20.40 32.40 4.87
N PHE A 371 -20.58 32.47 6.19
CA PHE A 371 -21.77 32.00 6.88
C PHE A 371 -22.00 32.77 8.19
N PRO A 372 -23.25 32.97 8.62
CA PRO A 372 -23.54 33.62 9.89
C PRO A 372 -23.22 32.69 11.07
N CYS A 373 -22.62 33.23 12.12
CA CYS A 373 -22.45 32.51 13.39
C CYS A 373 -23.83 32.13 13.95
N PRO A 374 -24.06 30.87 14.35
CA PRO A 374 -25.36 30.42 14.84
C PRO A 374 -25.73 31.05 16.20
N HIS A 375 -24.75 31.64 16.91
CA HIS A 375 -24.93 32.21 18.24
C HIS A 375 -25.10 33.74 18.24
N CYS A 376 -24.28 34.46 17.48
CA CYS A 376 -24.27 35.93 17.46
C CYS A 376 -24.53 36.55 16.08
N GLN A 377 -24.74 35.74 15.04
CA GLN A 377 -25.07 36.15 13.67
C GLN A 377 -24.00 36.99 12.94
N VAL A 378 -22.82 37.21 13.53
CA VAL A 378 -21.70 37.81 12.80
C VAL A 378 -21.34 36.94 11.58
N MET A 379 -21.08 37.57 10.44
CA MET A 379 -20.61 36.86 9.25
C MET A 379 -19.17 36.40 9.45
N LEU A 380 -18.94 35.11 9.27
CA LEU A 380 -17.65 34.46 9.45
C LEU A 380 -17.24 33.75 8.16
N SER A 381 -15.94 33.65 7.96
CA SER A 381 -15.30 32.75 7.00
C SER A 381 -14.47 31.71 7.74
N LYS A 382 -14.12 30.61 7.05
CA LYS A 382 -13.27 29.56 7.64
C LYS A 382 -11.90 30.06 8.11
N ARG A 383 -11.37 31.16 7.55
CA ARG A 383 -10.04 31.69 7.89
C ARG A 383 -10.03 32.42 9.23
N GLU A 384 -11.17 32.96 9.65
CA GLU A 384 -11.32 33.75 10.88
C GLU A 384 -11.66 32.85 12.09
N LEU A 385 -12.04 31.61 11.82
CA LEU A 385 -12.40 30.64 12.84
C LEU A 385 -11.16 30.08 13.56
N GLU A 386 -11.23 30.05 14.88
CA GLU A 386 -10.28 29.30 15.70
C GLU A 386 -10.77 27.86 15.87
N ARG A 387 -9.85 26.88 15.92
CA ARG A 387 -10.26 25.48 16.18
C ARG A 387 -10.76 25.34 17.62
N SER A 388 -11.89 24.66 17.80
CA SER A 388 -12.23 24.11 19.12
C SER A 388 -11.33 22.90 19.39
N TRP A 389 -10.98 22.66 20.65
CA TRP A 389 -9.99 21.67 21.05
C TRP A 389 -10.56 20.70 22.07
N VAL A 390 -10.17 19.43 21.96
CA VAL A 390 -10.38 18.41 22.99
C VAL A 390 -9.02 17.98 23.53
N THR A 391 -8.93 17.91 24.86
CA THR A 391 -7.78 17.36 25.56
C THR A 391 -8.17 16.00 26.13
N ARG A 392 -7.40 14.96 25.86
CA ARG A 392 -7.65 13.61 26.37
C ARG A 392 -6.34 12.87 26.66
N LEU A 393 -6.41 11.90 27.56
CA LEU A 393 -5.32 10.93 27.74
C LEU A 393 -5.38 9.92 26.59
N ASP A 394 -4.33 9.89 25.78
CA ASP A 394 -4.12 8.83 24.79
C ASP A 394 -3.41 7.66 25.46
N THR A 395 -4.17 6.61 25.79
CA THR A 395 -3.63 5.43 26.48
C THR A 395 -2.72 4.59 25.58
N ALA A 396 -2.79 4.72 24.25
CA ALA A 396 -1.93 3.98 23.32
C ALA A 396 -0.47 4.44 23.38
N ILE A 397 -0.24 5.73 23.64
CA ILE A 397 1.11 6.33 23.80
C ILE A 397 1.37 6.84 25.22
N ASN A 398 0.40 6.67 26.13
CA ASN A 398 0.41 7.16 27.51
C ASN A 398 0.74 8.65 27.65
N GLN A 399 0.10 9.49 26.84
CA GLN A 399 0.32 10.94 26.81
C GLN A 399 -0.99 11.72 26.78
N THR A 400 -1.02 12.87 27.46
CA THR A 400 -2.10 13.83 27.27
C THR A 400 -1.92 14.52 25.93
N ILE A 401 -2.89 14.35 25.03
CA ILE A 401 -2.89 14.97 23.70
C ILE A 401 -3.99 16.02 23.59
N ARG A 402 -3.75 17.01 22.72
CA ARG A 402 -4.73 18.05 22.36
C ARG A 402 -5.00 17.96 20.87
N GLN A 403 -6.27 17.75 20.49
CA GLN A 403 -6.68 17.57 19.10
C GLN A 403 -7.84 18.49 18.74
N GLY A 404 -7.92 18.90 17.47
CA GLY A 404 -9.05 19.67 16.97
C GLY A 404 -10.35 18.89 17.17
N LYS A 405 -11.35 19.51 17.80
CA LYS A 405 -12.64 18.88 18.08
C LYS A 405 -13.38 18.56 16.79
N GLN A 406 -13.98 17.38 16.75
CA GLN A 406 -14.82 16.93 15.64
C GLN A 406 -16.09 16.28 16.15
N LEU A 407 -17.16 16.37 15.37
CA LEU A 407 -18.44 15.74 15.68
C LEU A 407 -19.01 15.01 14.46
N PRO A 408 -19.70 13.87 14.65
CA PRO A 408 -20.43 13.22 13.57
C PRO A 408 -21.69 14.05 13.25
N VAL A 409 -21.93 14.29 11.96
CA VAL A 409 -23.01 15.18 11.48
C VAL A 409 -24.00 14.48 10.56
N GLN A 410 -23.61 13.34 9.96
CA GLN A 410 -24.50 12.53 9.13
C GLN A 410 -24.10 11.06 9.17
N ASN A 411 -25.07 10.16 9.34
CA ASN A 411 -24.90 8.72 9.15
C ASN A 411 -25.57 8.31 7.84
N THR A 412 -24.81 7.70 6.93
CA THR A 412 -25.35 6.95 5.79
C THR A 412 -25.36 5.49 6.16
N TYR A 413 -26.51 4.84 6.11
CA TYR A 413 -26.71 3.48 6.62
C TYR A 413 -27.64 2.67 5.73
N SER A 414 -27.73 1.37 5.96
CA SER A 414 -28.57 0.45 5.20
C SER A 414 -29.44 -0.41 6.10
N VAL A 415 -30.67 -0.65 5.63
CA VAL A 415 -31.58 -1.67 6.16
C VAL A 415 -31.89 -2.63 5.02
N GLY A 416 -31.42 -3.87 5.14
CA GLY A 416 -31.42 -4.82 4.02
C GLY A 416 -30.62 -4.27 2.83
N ARG A 417 -31.30 -4.01 1.71
CA ARG A 417 -30.70 -3.47 0.47
C ARG A 417 -30.91 -1.97 0.29
N THR A 418 -31.72 -1.34 1.13
CA THR A 418 -32.09 0.07 0.99
C THR A 418 -31.11 0.95 1.76
N ARG A 419 -30.69 2.07 1.16
CA ARG A 419 -29.83 3.08 1.78
C ARG A 419 -30.66 4.22 2.35
N PHE A 420 -30.21 4.73 3.49
CA PHE A 420 -30.83 5.83 4.22
C PHE A 420 -29.76 6.79 4.73
N GLU A 421 -30.18 8.01 5.04
CA GLU A 421 -29.35 9.03 5.66
C GLU A 421 -30.10 9.62 6.86
N LYS A 422 -29.39 9.91 7.94
CA LYS A 422 -29.93 10.65 9.09
C LYS A 422 -28.85 11.48 9.77
N LYS A 423 -29.25 12.50 10.53
CA LYS A 423 -28.38 13.10 11.55
C LYS A 423 -28.15 12.05 12.67
N PRO A 424 -26.93 11.89 13.20
CA PRO A 424 -26.68 11.02 14.35
C PRO A 424 -27.63 11.37 15.50
N ASP A 425 -28.32 10.36 16.03
CA ASP A 425 -29.21 10.53 17.19
C ASP A 425 -28.46 10.32 18.51
N ALA A 426 -29.18 10.40 19.64
CA ALA A 426 -28.60 10.25 20.96
C ALA A 426 -27.91 8.89 21.17
N PHE A 427 -28.42 7.81 20.57
CA PHE A 427 -27.77 6.50 20.64
C PHE A 427 -26.47 6.49 19.83
N ASP A 428 -26.49 7.03 18.61
CA ASP A 428 -25.28 7.10 17.77
C ASP A 428 -24.17 7.90 18.46
N LEU A 429 -24.51 9.01 19.11
CA LEU A 429 -23.57 9.86 19.85
C LEU A 429 -23.02 9.14 21.08
N ALA A 430 -23.88 8.48 21.88
CA ALA A 430 -23.46 7.72 23.06
C ALA A 430 -22.54 6.55 22.69
N LEU A 431 -22.87 5.80 21.63
CA LEU A 431 -22.03 4.71 21.11
C LEU A 431 -20.68 5.25 20.62
N THR A 432 -20.68 6.38 19.90
CA THR A 432 -19.45 7.00 19.40
C THR A 432 -18.54 7.46 20.52
N ASP A 433 -19.10 8.09 21.56
CA ASP A 433 -18.35 8.54 22.74
C ASP A 433 -17.74 7.33 23.46
N TRP A 434 -18.54 6.29 23.72
CA TRP A 434 -18.07 5.05 24.31
C TRP A 434 -16.91 4.44 23.51
N LEU A 435 -17.06 4.30 22.19
CA LEU A 435 -16.01 3.75 21.31
C LEU A 435 -14.74 4.60 21.33
N SER A 436 -14.84 5.92 21.47
CA SER A 436 -13.69 6.82 21.46
C SER A 436 -12.74 6.62 22.64
N THR A 437 -13.19 5.92 23.68
CA THR A 437 -12.42 5.58 24.88
C THR A 437 -11.74 4.21 24.82
N GLN A 438 -12.06 3.41 23.80
CA GLN A 438 -11.59 2.03 23.68
C GLN A 438 -10.54 1.92 22.58
N TYR A 439 -9.32 1.50 22.91
CA TYR A 439 -8.38 1.02 21.91
C TYR A 439 -8.53 -0.49 21.74
N PRO A 440 -8.31 -1.01 20.52
CA PRO A 440 -8.34 -2.46 20.31
C PRO A 440 -7.17 -3.14 21.02
N ASP A 441 -7.39 -4.41 21.39
CA ASP A 441 -6.35 -5.28 21.92
C ASP A 441 -5.38 -5.71 20.81
N GLU A 442 -5.85 -5.75 19.56
CA GLU A 442 -5.03 -6.04 18.40
C GLU A 442 -3.98 -4.94 18.14
N TRP A 443 -2.87 -5.32 17.51
CA TRP A 443 -1.84 -4.37 17.13
C TRP A 443 -2.37 -3.33 16.13
N PHE A 444 -2.02 -2.07 16.36
CA PHE A 444 -2.18 -0.95 15.44
C PHE A 444 -0.96 0.00 15.52
N PRO A 445 -0.66 0.76 14.46
CA PRO A 445 0.53 1.61 14.43
C PRO A 445 0.36 2.87 15.31
N VAL A 446 1.23 3.01 16.31
CA VAL A 446 1.28 4.17 17.21
C VAL A 446 2.44 5.12 16.92
N ASP A 447 3.18 4.85 15.84
CA ASP A 447 4.38 5.59 15.49
C ASP A 447 4.10 7.07 15.22
N ARG A 448 5.04 7.92 15.63
CA ARG A 448 4.97 9.34 15.27
C ARG A 448 5.23 9.49 13.78
N MET A 449 4.46 10.34 13.11
CA MET A 449 4.68 10.67 11.71
C MET A 449 6.12 11.12 11.45
N MET A 450 6.74 10.56 10.40
CA MET A 450 8.10 10.88 9.99
C MET A 450 8.29 12.37 9.72
N LYS A 451 9.50 12.89 9.89
CA LYS A 451 9.81 14.31 9.59
C LYS A 451 9.56 14.59 8.10
N GLY A 452 8.85 15.68 7.82
CA GLY A 452 8.55 16.12 6.45
C GLY A 452 7.39 17.12 6.43
N GLY A 453 7.38 18.00 5.42
CA GLY A 453 6.34 19.04 5.29
C GLY A 453 4.94 18.42 5.16
N GLU A 454 4.77 17.49 4.21
CA GLU A 454 3.49 16.81 3.99
C GLU A 454 3.16 15.81 5.09
N THR A 455 4.15 15.05 5.57
CA THR A 455 3.95 13.98 6.57
C THR A 455 3.55 14.53 7.94
N ARG A 456 3.95 15.77 8.28
CA ARG A 456 3.58 16.45 9.54
C ARG A 456 2.67 17.65 9.36
N ARG A 457 2.05 17.83 8.18
CA ARG A 457 1.12 18.94 7.90
C ARG A 457 -0.03 19.02 8.91
N ASN A 458 -0.41 17.91 9.53
CA ASN A 458 -1.53 17.84 10.47
C ASN A 458 -1.12 17.94 11.95
N ASP A 459 0.17 18.11 12.26
CA ASP A 459 0.65 18.36 13.63
C ASP A 459 -0.08 19.57 14.27
N PRO A 460 -0.30 20.71 13.56
CA PRO A 460 -1.07 21.83 14.11
C PRO A 460 -2.55 21.53 14.39
N ALA A 461 -3.08 20.37 13.98
CA ALA A 461 -4.43 19.91 14.32
C ALA A 461 -4.42 18.83 15.43
N GLY A 462 -3.24 18.47 15.95
CA GLY A 462 -3.06 17.41 16.93
C GLY A 462 -3.00 15.98 16.36
N MET A 463 -2.89 15.81 15.05
CA MET A 463 -2.74 14.50 14.41
C MET A 463 -1.25 14.21 14.14
N THR A 464 -0.56 13.72 15.18
CA THR A 464 0.90 13.56 15.21
C THR A 464 1.37 12.12 15.04
N HIS A 465 0.54 11.14 15.36
CA HIS A 465 0.83 9.70 15.25
C HIS A 465 -0.09 9.04 14.22
N VAL A 466 0.31 7.87 13.70
CA VAL A 466 -0.43 7.18 12.64
C VAL A 466 -1.88 6.86 13.07
N HIS A 467 -2.09 6.38 14.29
CA HIS A 467 -3.43 6.04 14.79
C HIS A 467 -4.37 7.24 14.93
N HIS A 468 -3.86 8.47 15.02
CA HIS A 468 -4.70 9.68 15.10
C HIS A 468 -5.51 9.92 13.82
N PHE A 469 -5.17 9.26 12.70
CA PHE A 469 -5.85 9.41 11.42
C PHE A 469 -7.11 8.53 11.28
N PHE A 470 -7.42 7.72 12.29
CA PHE A 470 -8.50 6.74 12.28
C PHE A 470 -9.38 6.90 13.53
N THR A 471 -10.65 6.50 13.42
CA THR A 471 -11.49 6.33 14.61
C THR A 471 -11.12 5.01 15.31
N GLN A 472 -11.45 4.90 16.59
CA GLN A 472 -11.18 3.70 17.39
C GLN A 472 -11.81 2.42 16.80
N ARG A 473 -13.05 2.53 16.28
CA ARG A 473 -13.70 1.40 15.58
C ARG A 473 -12.96 1.01 14.30
N ASP A 474 -12.40 1.98 13.57
CA ASP A 474 -11.64 1.70 12.34
C ASP A 474 -10.31 1.02 12.70
N LEU A 475 -9.65 1.46 13.77
CA LEU A 475 -8.44 0.80 14.30
C LEU A 475 -8.72 -0.65 14.71
N ALA A 476 -9.84 -0.91 15.37
CA ALA A 476 -10.23 -2.27 15.77
C ALA A 476 -10.44 -3.18 14.55
N VAL A 477 -11.21 -2.72 13.57
CA VAL A 477 -11.45 -3.48 12.33
C VAL A 477 -10.15 -3.69 11.55
N LEU A 478 -9.34 -2.64 11.38
CA LEU A 478 -8.07 -2.73 10.65
C LEU A 478 -7.06 -3.64 11.36
N GLY A 479 -6.95 -3.54 12.69
CA GLY A 479 -6.10 -4.40 13.50
C GLY A 479 -6.49 -5.87 13.37
N ALA A 480 -7.78 -6.17 13.46
CA ALA A 480 -8.30 -7.52 13.29
C ALA A 480 -8.09 -8.07 11.89
N VAL A 481 -8.37 -7.28 10.84
CA VAL A 481 -8.09 -7.67 9.45
C VAL A 481 -6.60 -7.94 9.26
N TRP A 482 -5.74 -7.04 9.76
CA TRP A 482 -4.28 -7.16 9.65
C TRP A 482 -3.77 -8.44 10.32
N GLN A 483 -4.19 -8.72 11.55
CA GLN A 483 -3.79 -9.92 12.29
C GLN A 483 -4.24 -11.19 11.57
N LYS A 484 -5.51 -11.27 11.17
CA LYS A 484 -6.05 -12.45 10.48
C LYS A 484 -5.43 -12.63 9.09
N ALA A 485 -5.14 -11.53 8.37
CA ALA A 485 -4.47 -11.56 7.07
C ALA A 485 -3.04 -12.08 7.17
N ARG A 486 -2.31 -11.72 8.23
CA ARG A 486 -0.94 -12.21 8.48
C ARG A 486 -0.87 -13.72 8.72
N MET A 487 -1.94 -14.30 9.27
CA MET A 487 -2.03 -15.74 9.55
C MET A 487 -2.58 -16.56 8.38
N SER A 488 -3.01 -15.89 7.30
CA SER A 488 -3.62 -16.55 6.14
C SER A 488 -2.56 -17.09 5.17
N PRO A 489 -2.78 -18.25 4.52
CA PRO A 489 -1.94 -18.68 3.41
C PRO A 489 -1.95 -17.67 2.24
N ALA A 490 -3.04 -16.91 2.07
CA ALA A 490 -3.17 -15.84 1.08
C ALA A 490 -2.66 -14.47 1.56
N SER A 491 -1.88 -14.42 2.65
CA SER A 491 -1.50 -13.18 3.34
C SER A 491 -1.04 -12.09 2.38
N ARG A 492 -0.15 -12.43 1.44
CA ARG A 492 0.44 -11.47 0.49
C ARG A 492 -0.62 -10.67 -0.28
N LEU A 493 -1.62 -11.35 -0.85
CA LEU A 493 -2.65 -10.76 -1.68
C LEU A 493 -3.73 -10.04 -0.87
N ILE A 494 -4.05 -10.58 0.31
CA ILE A 494 -4.96 -9.92 1.24
C ILE A 494 -4.36 -8.60 1.70
N MET A 495 -3.07 -8.59 2.04
CA MET A 495 -2.36 -7.38 2.43
C MET A 495 -2.28 -6.37 1.28
N LEU A 496 -2.05 -6.81 0.05
CA LEU A 496 -2.12 -5.94 -1.15
C LEU A 496 -3.50 -5.28 -1.30
N SER A 497 -4.57 -6.05 -1.08
CA SER A 497 -5.94 -5.52 -1.15
C SER A 497 -6.23 -4.56 0.00
N VAL A 498 -5.77 -4.86 1.22
CA VAL A 498 -5.92 -3.96 2.37
C VAL A 498 -5.20 -2.63 2.11
N THR A 499 -3.98 -2.65 1.57
CA THR A 499 -3.24 -1.43 1.25
C THR A 499 -3.78 -0.68 0.04
N SER A 500 -4.49 -1.35 -0.89
CA SER A 500 -5.12 -0.67 -2.03
C SER A 500 -6.37 0.11 -1.63
N VAL A 501 -7.14 -0.39 -0.66
CA VAL A 501 -8.34 0.29 -0.13
C VAL A 501 -8.01 1.30 0.97
N HIS A 502 -6.85 1.22 1.61
CA HIS A 502 -6.46 2.12 2.70
C HIS A 502 -6.46 3.61 2.32
N PRO A 503 -6.01 4.03 1.12
CA PRO A 503 -6.16 5.41 0.66
C PRO A 503 -7.61 5.84 0.40
N GLU A 504 -8.51 4.87 0.15
CA GLU A 504 -9.95 5.10 -0.11
C GLU A 504 -10.81 5.05 1.16
N MET A 505 -10.34 4.35 2.20
CA MET A 505 -10.76 4.59 3.57
C MET A 505 -10.31 6.01 3.86
N PRO A 506 -11.22 6.99 3.87
CA PRO A 506 -10.79 8.36 3.99
C PRO A 506 -10.01 8.41 5.31
N PRO A 507 -8.69 8.72 5.28
CA PRO A 507 -8.07 9.21 6.49
C PRO A 507 -8.89 10.45 6.87
N PHE A 508 -8.71 10.96 8.08
CA PHE A 508 -9.08 12.34 8.39
C PHE A 508 -8.37 13.34 7.41
N ARG A 509 -8.82 13.40 6.15
CA ARG A 509 -8.38 14.24 5.04
C ARG A 509 -9.63 14.98 4.57
N CYS A 510 -9.50 16.30 4.47
CA CYS A 510 -10.40 17.18 3.70
C CYS A 510 -10.37 16.78 2.22
N GLY A 511 -11.03 15.68 1.87
CA GLY A 511 -10.92 15.01 0.58
C GLY A 511 -12.23 14.89 -0.20
N CYS A 512 -13.27 15.62 0.19
CA CYS A 512 -14.36 15.96 -0.72
C CYS A 512 -14.20 17.44 -1.08
N GLY A 513 -14.73 17.88 -2.22
CA GLY A 513 -14.72 19.30 -2.66
C GLY A 513 -15.34 20.30 -1.67
N TYR A 514 -15.64 19.86 -0.44
CA TYR A 514 -16.06 20.60 0.72
C TYR A 514 -14.88 20.75 1.68
N LYS A 515 -14.22 21.93 1.67
CA LYS A 515 -13.15 22.26 2.61
C LYS A 515 -13.69 22.27 4.05
N GLY A 516 -13.59 21.16 4.79
CA GLY A 516 -13.98 21.08 6.22
C GLY A 516 -14.93 19.92 6.57
N VAL A 517 -15.27 19.09 5.60
CA VAL A 517 -16.10 17.89 5.77
C VAL A 517 -15.23 16.65 5.62
N ARG A 518 -15.36 15.69 6.55
CA ARG A 518 -14.65 14.42 6.54
C ARG A 518 -15.66 13.27 6.45
N ARG A 519 -15.33 12.18 5.77
CA ARG A 519 -16.10 10.92 5.85
C ARG A 519 -15.24 9.94 6.67
N SER A 520 -15.79 9.24 7.65
CA SER A 520 -15.15 8.03 8.19
C SER A 520 -15.65 6.85 7.37
N THR A 521 -14.71 6.06 6.84
CA THR A 521 -14.85 4.73 6.20
C THR A 521 -16.21 4.41 5.56
N ARG A 522 -16.22 4.27 4.22
CA ARG A 522 -17.17 3.34 3.57
C ARG A 522 -16.94 1.96 4.19
N SER A 523 -17.99 1.25 4.57
CA SER A 523 -17.95 -0.15 4.96
C SER A 523 -17.15 -0.88 3.88
N ALA A 524 -16.01 -1.45 4.25
CA ALA A 524 -15.20 -2.24 3.35
C ALA A 524 -16.07 -3.40 2.83
N ARG A 525 -16.52 -3.26 1.58
CA ARG A 525 -17.20 -4.30 0.81
C ARG A 525 -16.47 -4.44 -0.50
#